data_AF-A0A2V6GDP5-F1
#
_entry.id   AF-A0A2V6GDP5-F1
#
_cell.length_a   1.000
_cell.length_b   1.000
_cell.length_c   1.000
_cell.angle_alpha   90.00
_cell.angle_beta   90.00
_cell.angle_gamma   90.00
#
_symmetry.space_group_name_H-M   'P 1'
#
loop_
_entity.id
_entity.type
_entity.pdbx_description
1 polymer ?
#
loop_
_entity_poly.entity_id
_entity_poly.type
_entity_poly.pdbx_seq_one_letter_code
_entity_poly.pdbx_strand_id
1 'polypeptide(L)'
;MSIVTKTGDKGETSLMYGRRVPKADPHIDACGCIDELTAALGLARSLSSEKFLSEEILAAQKDLIVVMGELATAVEDRERYLKNGFHPTTAAMVDRITAVIVDLEKDE
;
A
#
# COMPACT_ATOMS: atom_id res chain seq x y z
N MET A 1 16.58 18.70 1.08
CA MET A 1 16.63 17.48 0.24
C MET A 1 15.67 17.70 -0.93
N SER A 2 16.06 17.42 -2.16
CA SER A 2 15.18 17.59 -3.34
C SER A 2 14.24 16.39 -3.44
N ILE A 3 12.96 16.62 -3.73
CA ILE A 3 11.99 15.55 -4.06
C ILE A 3 12.38 14.87 -5.38
N VAL A 4 12.88 15.65 -6.35
CA VAL A 4 13.33 15.13 -7.66
C VAL A 4 14.82 14.79 -7.59
N THR A 5 15.16 13.52 -7.78
CA THR A 5 16.55 13.01 -7.68
C THR A 5 17.19 12.67 -9.02
N LYS A 6 16.41 12.54 -10.10
CA LYS A 6 16.84 12.12 -11.45
C LYS A 6 17.41 10.69 -11.58
N THR A 7 17.44 9.93 -10.48
CA THR A 7 18.02 8.57 -10.46
C THR A 7 17.28 7.58 -11.35
N GLY A 8 16.01 7.87 -11.65
CA GLY A 8 15.15 7.05 -12.51
C GLY A 8 14.93 7.59 -13.92
N ASP A 9 15.69 8.60 -14.37
CA ASP A 9 15.54 9.20 -15.70
C ASP A 9 15.89 8.21 -16.83
N LYS A 10 16.66 7.17 -16.51
CA LYS A 10 17.03 6.08 -17.44
C LYS A 10 16.00 4.94 -17.51
N GLY A 11 14.80 5.13 -16.95
CA GLY A 11 13.73 4.12 -17.00
C GLY A 11 13.80 3.04 -15.92
N GLU A 12 14.67 3.19 -14.93
CA GLU A 12 14.81 2.28 -13.79
C GLU A 12 14.40 2.96 -12.48
N THR A 13 14.18 2.16 -11.45
CA THR A 13 13.98 2.61 -10.07
C THR A 13 14.57 1.57 -9.11
N SER A 14 14.50 1.83 -7.81
CA SER A 14 14.94 0.88 -6.79
C SER A 14 13.73 0.28 -6.06
N LEU A 15 13.74 -1.04 -5.88
CA LEU A 15 12.99 -1.70 -4.83
C LEU A 15 13.56 -1.30 -3.45
N MET A 16 12.85 -1.71 -2.40
CA MET A 16 13.37 -1.65 -1.04
C MET A 16 14.76 -2.30 -0.98
N TYR A 17 15.64 -1.74 -0.13
CA TYR A 17 17.04 -2.13 -0.02
C TYR A 17 17.93 -1.88 -1.25
N GLY A 18 17.44 -1.17 -2.26
CA GLY A 18 18.27 -0.54 -3.29
C GLY A 18 18.51 -1.40 -4.54
N ARG A 19 17.82 -2.54 -4.69
CA ARG A 19 17.87 -3.35 -5.91
C ARG A 19 17.26 -2.59 -7.08
N ARG A 20 18.00 -2.45 -8.17
CA ARG A 20 17.59 -1.70 -9.36
C ARG A 20 16.75 -2.59 -10.28
N VAL A 21 15.59 -2.09 -10.67
CA VAL A 21 14.66 -2.75 -11.58
C VAL A 21 14.15 -1.77 -12.64
N PRO A 22 13.73 -2.24 -13.82
CA PRO A 22 12.99 -1.41 -14.77
C PRO A 22 11.73 -0.83 -14.13
N LYS A 23 11.30 0.37 -14.55
CA LYS A 23 10.01 0.95 -14.09
C LYS A 23 8.78 0.14 -14.53
N ALA A 24 8.95 -0.76 -15.50
CA ALA A 24 7.93 -1.71 -15.95
C ALA A 24 7.99 -3.06 -15.21
N ASP A 25 8.80 -3.19 -14.15
CA ASP A 25 8.85 -4.40 -13.33
C ASP A 25 7.49 -4.62 -12.62
N PRO A 26 7.00 -5.88 -12.51
CA PRO A 26 5.72 -6.19 -11.88
C PRO A 26 5.58 -5.67 -10.43
N HIS A 27 6.66 -5.60 -9.66
CA HIS A 27 6.60 -5.04 -8.30
C HIS A 27 6.27 -3.54 -8.34
N ILE A 28 6.83 -2.81 -9.31
CA ILE A 28 6.62 -1.37 -9.47
C ILE A 28 5.21 -1.09 -9.99
N ASP A 29 4.73 -1.88 -10.94
CA ASP A 29 3.36 -1.79 -11.44
C ASP A 29 2.34 -2.02 -10.33
N ALA A 30 2.50 -3.09 -9.55
CA ALA A 30 1.64 -3.39 -8.41
C ALA A 30 1.67 -2.28 -7.34
N CYS A 31 2.86 -1.73 -7.03
CA CYS A 31 2.96 -0.58 -6.13
C CYS A 31 2.23 0.65 -6.70
N GLY A 32 2.33 0.89 -8.00
CA GLY A 32 1.61 1.97 -8.69
C GLY A 32 0.09 1.84 -8.58
N CYS A 33 -0.46 0.64 -8.79
CA CYS A 33 -1.89 0.38 -8.61
C CYS A 33 -2.37 0.65 -7.18
N ILE A 34 -1.57 0.29 -6.17
CA ILE A 34 -1.90 0.57 -4.77
C ILE A 34 -1.81 2.07 -4.46
N ASP A 35 -0.85 2.78 -5.04
CA ASP A 35 -0.72 4.24 -4.88
C ASP A 35 -1.94 4.96 -5.47
N GLU A 36 -2.38 4.55 -6.67
CA GLU A 36 -3.60 5.07 -7.30
C GLU A 36 -4.86 4.79 -6.46
N LEU A 37 -5.03 3.55 -5.98
CA LEU A 37 -6.12 3.19 -5.08
C LEU A 37 -6.10 4.03 -3.80
N THR A 38 -4.92 4.21 -3.20
CA THR A 38 -4.76 4.99 -1.96
C THR A 38 -5.09 6.45 -2.20
N ALA A 39 -4.74 7.03 -3.35
CA ALA A 39 -5.11 8.39 -3.73
C ALA A 39 -6.63 8.55 -3.92
N ALA A 40 -7.27 7.60 -4.62
CA ALA A 40 -8.72 7.58 -4.82
C ALA A 40 -9.48 7.48 -3.48
N LEU A 41 -9.03 6.59 -2.58
CA LEU A 41 -9.55 6.49 -1.22
C LEU A 41 -9.35 7.80 -0.43
N GLY A 42 -8.21 8.46 -0.61
CA GLY A 42 -7.94 9.76 0.02
C GLY A 42 -8.94 10.84 -0.40
N LEU A 43 -9.29 10.89 -1.69
CA LEU A 43 -10.33 11.77 -2.20
C LEU A 43 -11.69 11.42 -1.60
N ALA A 44 -12.09 10.14 -1.62
CA ALA A 44 -13.35 9.69 -1.02
C ALA A 44 -13.44 10.07 0.47
N ARG A 45 -12.35 9.86 1.23
CA ARG A 45 -12.26 10.24 2.65
C ARG A 45 -12.46 11.74 2.86
N SER A 46 -11.89 12.57 1.98
CA SER A 46 -11.99 14.03 2.09
C SER A 46 -13.40 14.57 1.80
N LEU A 47 -14.20 13.81 1.06
CA LEU A 47 -15.58 14.16 0.72
C LEU A 47 -16.60 13.54 1.68
N SER A 48 -16.20 12.57 2.49
CA SER A 48 -17.08 11.90 3.45
C SER A 48 -17.50 12.84 4.59
N SER A 49 -18.81 12.97 4.82
CA SER A 49 -19.38 13.58 6.03
C SER A 49 -19.52 12.57 7.18
N GLU A 50 -19.51 11.26 6.86
CA GLU A 50 -19.64 10.19 7.84
C GLU A 50 -18.30 9.88 8.48
N LYS A 51 -18.24 10.03 9.80
CA LYS A 51 -17.02 9.78 10.58
C LYS A 51 -16.59 8.32 10.48
N PHE A 52 -17.53 7.39 10.61
CA PHE A 52 -17.28 5.95 10.51
C PHE A 52 -16.59 5.61 9.19
N LEU A 53 -17.17 6.02 8.05
CA LEU A 53 -16.60 5.76 6.73
C LEU A 53 -15.21 6.40 6.57
N SER A 54 -15.02 7.61 7.08
CA SER A 54 -13.72 8.29 7.04
C SER A 54 -12.64 7.52 7.81
N GLU A 55 -12.98 6.98 8.98
CA GLU A 55 -12.09 6.17 9.81
C GLU A 55 -11.77 4.82 9.15
N GLU A 56 -12.77 4.15 8.56
CA GLU A 56 -12.58 2.87 7.86
C GLU A 56 -11.74 3.02 6.59
N ILE A 57 -11.94 4.10 5.82
CA ILE A 57 -11.07 4.40 4.68
C ILE A 57 -9.63 4.64 5.14
N LEU A 58 -9.42 5.40 6.22
CA LEU A 58 -8.08 5.63 6.75
C LEU A 58 -7.42 4.33 7.23
N ALA A 59 -8.18 3.43 7.86
CA ALA A 59 -7.69 2.13 8.27
C ALA A 59 -7.28 1.28 7.05
N ALA A 60 -8.10 1.24 6.00
CA ALA A 60 -7.76 0.56 4.75
C ALA A 60 -6.50 1.15 4.08
N GLN A 61 -6.34 2.48 4.05
CA GLN A 61 -5.13 3.10 3.51
C GLN A 61 -3.86 2.71 4.30
N LYS A 62 -3.96 2.54 5.63
CA LYS A 62 -2.84 2.06 6.45
C LYS A 62 -2.48 0.60 6.14
N ASP A 63 -3.49 -0.24 5.94
CA ASP A 63 -3.27 -1.64 5.53
C ASP A 63 -2.60 -1.70 4.16
N LEU A 64 -3.03 -0.87 3.20
CA LEU A 64 -2.42 -0.79 1.86
C LEU A 64 -0.95 -0.36 1.89
N ILE A 65 -0.52 0.47 2.85
CA ILE A 65 0.90 0.81 3.05
C ILE A 65 1.71 -0.45 3.43
N VAL A 66 1.15 -1.35 4.24
CA VAL A 66 1.79 -2.61 4.60
C VAL A 66 1.91 -3.50 3.35
N VAL A 67 0.85 -3.63 2.56
CA VAL A 67 0.85 -4.37 1.28
C VAL A 67 1.92 -3.81 0.34
N MET A 68 1.97 -2.49 0.18
CA MET A 68 2.95 -1.82 -0.67
C MET A 68 4.39 -2.05 -0.18
N GLY A 69 4.63 -2.03 1.13
CA GLY A 69 5.95 -2.32 1.69
C GLY A 69 6.43 -3.74 1.38
N GLU A 70 5.54 -4.72 1.45
CA GLU A 70 5.85 -6.11 1.09
C GLU A 70 6.10 -6.24 -0.43
N LEU A 71 5.27 -5.63 -1.28
CA LEU A 71 5.44 -5.63 -2.74
C LEU A 71 6.69 -4.86 -3.19
N ALA A 72 7.08 -3.81 -2.48
CA ALA A 72 8.30 -3.08 -2.77
C ALA A 72 9.56 -3.87 -2.39
N THR A 73 9.45 -5.03 -1.75
CA THR A 73 10.56 -5.84 -1.26
C THR A 73 10.78 -7.05 -2.16
N ALA A 74 12.00 -7.23 -2.66
CA ALA A 74 12.37 -8.42 -3.41
C ALA A 74 12.27 -9.68 -2.53
N VAL A 75 11.90 -10.82 -3.13
CA VAL A 75 11.74 -12.10 -2.41
C VAL A 75 13.00 -12.46 -1.61
N GLU A 76 14.18 -12.20 -2.17
CA GLU A 76 15.47 -12.48 -1.52
C GLU A 76 15.74 -11.60 -0.29
N ASP A 77 15.07 -10.44 -0.18
CA ASP A 77 15.23 -9.51 0.95
C ASP A 77 14.16 -9.69 2.02
N ARG A 78 13.24 -10.66 1.88
CA ARG A 78 12.13 -10.87 2.81
C ARG A 78 12.59 -11.11 4.25
N GLU A 79 13.66 -11.87 4.46
CA GLU A 79 14.20 -12.03 5.81
C GLU A 79 14.71 -10.72 6.42
N ARG A 80 15.34 -9.87 5.60
CA ARG A 80 15.83 -8.56 6.03
C ARG A 80 14.68 -7.62 6.35
N TYR A 81 13.61 -7.68 5.58
CA TYR A 81 12.34 -6.98 5.83
C TYR A 81 11.78 -7.31 7.22
N LEU A 82 11.64 -8.59 7.53
CA LEU A 82 11.16 -9.03 8.84
C LEU A 82 12.11 -8.66 9.99
N LYS A 83 13.43 -8.84 9.81
CA LYS A 83 14.44 -8.47 10.82
C LYS A 83 14.46 -6.97 11.13
N ASN A 84 14.08 -6.13 10.18
CA ASN A 84 13.99 -4.69 10.36
C ASN A 84 12.67 -4.24 11.04
N GLY A 85 11.82 -5.19 11.47
CA GLY A 85 10.58 -4.90 12.19
C GLY A 85 9.40 -4.54 11.29
N PHE A 86 9.50 -4.77 9.99
CA PHE A 86 8.35 -4.68 9.10
C PHE A 86 7.52 -5.96 9.18
N HIS A 87 6.20 -5.82 9.00
CA HIS A 87 5.26 -6.91 9.13
C HIS A 87 4.70 -7.25 7.74
N PRO A 88 4.57 -8.53 7.39
CA PRO A 88 3.93 -8.92 6.15
C PRO A 88 2.42 -8.71 6.24
N THR A 89 1.77 -8.75 5.10
CA THR A 89 0.32 -8.84 5.01
C THR A 89 -0.20 -10.11 5.70
N THR A 90 -1.38 -10.02 6.31
CA THR A 90 -1.97 -11.14 7.07
C THR A 90 -3.45 -11.30 6.75
N ALA A 91 -3.98 -12.51 6.98
CA ALA A 91 -5.41 -12.79 6.82
C ALA A 91 -6.29 -11.87 7.67
N ALA A 92 -5.81 -11.45 8.84
CA ALA A 92 -6.54 -10.54 9.74
C ALA A 92 -6.85 -9.18 9.09
N MET A 93 -6.04 -8.71 8.15
CA MET A 93 -6.31 -7.48 7.40
C MET A 93 -7.53 -7.64 6.49
N VAL A 94 -7.70 -8.82 5.89
CA VAL A 94 -8.86 -9.17 5.08
C VAL A 94 -10.08 -9.35 5.98
N ASP A 95 -9.95 -10.12 7.05
CA ASP A 95 -11.03 -10.40 8.01
C ASP A 95 -11.61 -9.10 8.59
N ARG A 96 -10.77 -8.09 8.86
CA ARG A 96 -11.20 -6.76 9.30
C ARG A 96 -12.13 -6.10 8.29
N ILE A 97 -11.73 -6.03 7.02
CA ILE A 97 -12.52 -5.39 5.97
C ILE A 97 -13.81 -6.18 5.73
N THR A 98 -13.75 -7.51 5.73
CA THR A 98 -14.94 -8.37 5.63
C THR A 98 -15.93 -8.11 6.77
N ALA A 99 -15.46 -7.93 8.01
CA ALA A 99 -16.33 -7.61 9.13
C ALA A 99 -17.04 -6.25 8.96
N VAL A 100 -16.33 -5.24 8.42
CA VAL A 100 -16.91 -3.92 8.12
C VAL A 100 -17.98 -4.01 7.04
N ILE A 101 -17.73 -4.78 5.98
CA ILE A 101 -18.71 -5.01 4.90
C ILE A 101 -19.97 -5.66 5.47
N VAL A 102 -19.80 -6.75 6.24
CA VAL A 102 -20.92 -7.46 6.87
C VAL A 102 -21.71 -6.56 7.81
N ASP A 103 -21.06 -5.59 8.48
CA ASP A 103 -21.76 -4.64 9.33
C ASP A 103 -22.58 -3.62 8.53
N LEU A 104 -21.99 -3.06 7.46
CA LEU A 104 -22.67 -2.15 6.55
C LEU A 104 -23.88 -2.78 5.86
N GLU A 105 -23.81 -4.05 5.50
CA GLU A 105 -24.91 -4.80 4.86
C GLU A 105 -26.08 -5.12 5.81
N LYS A 106 -25.91 -5.00 7.14
CA LYS A 106 -27.03 -5.21 8.09
C LYS A 106 -28.02 -4.06 8.11
N ASP A 107 -27.58 -2.88 7.69
CA ASP A 107 -28.38 -1.66 7.69
C ASP A 107 -29.15 -1.45 6.35
N GLU A 108 -29.03 -2.38 5.40
CA GLU A 108 -29.86 -2.49 4.17
C GLU A 108 -31.08 -3.42 4.37
#